data_AF-A0A3E0WG05-F1
#
_entry.id   AF-A0A3E0WG05-F1
#
_cell.length_a   1.000
_cell.length_b   1.000
_cell.length_c   1.000
_cell.angle_alpha   90.00
_cell.angle_beta   90.00
_cell.angle_gamma   90.00
#
_symmetry.space_group_name_H-M   'P 1'
#
loop_
_entity.id
_entity.type
_entity.pdbx_description
1 polymer ?
#
loop_
_entity_poly.entity_id
_entity_poly.type
_entity_poly.pdbx_seq_one_letter_code
_entity_poly.pdbx_strand_id
1 'polypeptide(L)'
;AEDANIRKALRDVCKSQGFSARVSPILHDIADVNANLSDGRYFFLDIKREGRLLYDAGRVELAEPRELTPVEAQRIVQDDFDEWYQASRQFYRGFEFFLQDNDLRRAIFNLNQATESAYKAILLVFTSYAPHEHLLEWLGERAALYGPVYRELFPQLGEKEKKRFELLDKAYIGARYKKAFPVFPGDIDYLAPRVKRLLELTESLCREEIERIGRDGVGP
;
A
#
# COMPACT_ATOMS: atom_id res chain seq x y z
N ALA A 1 -8.97 10.79 -15.55
CA ALA A 1 -9.70 11.87 -14.83
C ALA A 1 -11.12 11.44 -14.47
N GLU A 2 -11.81 10.72 -15.36
CA GLU A 2 -13.15 10.15 -15.14
C GLU A 2 -13.18 9.10 -14.00
N ASP A 3 -12.25 8.13 -14.00
CA ASP A 3 -12.16 7.09 -12.97
C ASP A 3 -11.88 7.63 -11.55
N ALA A 4 -11.09 8.70 -11.46
CA ALA A 4 -10.78 9.35 -10.19
C ALA A 4 -12.03 10.00 -9.58
N ASN A 5 -12.91 10.56 -10.43
CA ASN A 5 -14.18 11.12 -10.01
C ASN A 5 -15.16 10.03 -9.57
N ILE A 6 -15.21 8.90 -10.29
CA ILE A 6 -16.05 7.75 -9.92
C ILE A 6 -15.59 7.16 -8.57
N ARG A 7 -14.29 6.89 -8.38
CA ARG A 7 -13.75 6.38 -7.12
C ARG A 7 -14.03 7.30 -5.94
N LYS A 8 -13.95 8.63 -6.15
CA LYS A 8 -14.26 9.61 -5.12
C LYS A 8 -15.75 9.60 -4.77
N ALA A 9 -16.63 9.68 -5.78
CA ALA A 9 -18.07 9.63 -5.58
C ALA A 9 -18.50 8.36 -4.85
N LEU A 10 -17.97 7.19 -5.24
CA LEU A 10 -18.30 5.92 -4.59
C LEU A 10 -17.82 5.88 -3.14
N ARG A 11 -16.60 6.38 -2.85
CA ARG A 11 -16.09 6.51 -1.48
C ARG A 11 -16.97 7.41 -0.63
N ASP A 12 -17.39 8.55 -1.15
CA ASP A 12 -18.22 9.51 -0.43
C ASP A 12 -19.62 8.94 -0.13
N VAL A 13 -20.21 8.20 -1.09
CA VAL A 13 -21.44 7.44 -0.87
C VAL A 13 -21.25 6.37 0.21
N CYS A 14 -20.21 5.53 0.11
CA CYS A 14 -19.98 4.47 1.11
C CYS A 14 -19.82 5.03 2.54
N LYS A 15 -19.19 6.19 2.70
CA LYS A 15 -19.04 6.85 4.01
C LYS A 15 -20.35 7.42 4.54
N SER A 16 -21.24 7.91 3.69
CA SER A 16 -22.48 8.57 4.12
C SER A 16 -23.58 7.60 4.56
N GLN A 17 -23.47 6.31 4.20
CA GLN A 17 -24.48 5.29 4.51
C GLN A 17 -24.43 4.74 5.95
N GLY A 18 -23.45 5.14 6.77
CA GLY A 18 -23.40 4.74 8.17
C GLY A 18 -23.28 3.22 8.40
N PHE A 19 -22.59 2.51 7.50
CA PHE A 19 -22.35 1.07 7.64
C PHE A 19 -21.66 0.75 8.98
N SER A 20 -22.07 -0.37 9.58
CA SER A 20 -21.47 -0.87 10.84
C SER A 20 -20.00 -1.27 10.69
N ALA A 21 -19.56 -1.54 9.46
CA ALA A 21 -18.18 -1.80 9.09
C ALA A 21 -17.70 -0.80 8.03
N ARG A 22 -16.39 -0.60 7.97
CA ARG A 22 -15.78 0.29 6.97
C ARG A 22 -15.91 -0.32 5.58
N VAL A 23 -16.62 0.37 4.68
CA VAL A 23 -16.72 -0.02 3.26
C VAL A 23 -15.76 0.83 2.43
N SER A 24 -14.91 0.17 1.63
CA SER A 24 -13.98 0.84 0.72
C SER A 24 -14.11 0.23 -0.67
N PRO A 25 -14.64 0.98 -1.65
CA PRO A 25 -14.73 0.46 -2.99
C PRO A 25 -13.38 0.47 -3.71
N ILE A 26 -13.22 -0.51 -4.60
CA ILE A 26 -12.08 -0.65 -5.49
C ILE A 26 -12.65 -0.65 -6.92
N LEU A 27 -11.98 0.05 -7.82
CA LEU A 27 -12.39 0.18 -9.22
C LEU A 27 -11.25 -0.31 -10.10
N HIS A 28 -11.55 -1.29 -10.95
CA HIS A 28 -10.66 -1.88 -11.94
C HIS A 28 -11.35 -1.92 -13.30
N ASP A 29 -10.56 -1.84 -14.36
CA ASP A 29 -11.05 -2.20 -15.69
C ASP A 29 -11.27 -3.72 -15.76
N ILE A 30 -12.20 -4.18 -16.60
CA ILE A 30 -12.45 -5.61 -16.77
C ILE A 30 -11.23 -6.35 -17.32
N ALA A 31 -10.43 -5.71 -18.19
CA ALA A 31 -9.20 -6.29 -18.70
C ALA A 31 -8.18 -6.51 -17.57
N ASP A 32 -8.06 -5.56 -16.64
CA ASP A 32 -7.20 -5.70 -15.46
C ASP A 32 -7.66 -6.86 -14.58
N VAL A 33 -8.97 -6.95 -14.30
CA VAL A 33 -9.54 -8.04 -13.50
C VAL A 33 -9.25 -9.40 -14.15
N ASN A 34 -9.50 -9.53 -15.46
CA ASN A 34 -9.32 -10.78 -16.19
C ASN A 34 -7.85 -11.19 -16.34
N ALA A 35 -6.93 -10.23 -16.50
CA ALA A 35 -5.50 -10.51 -16.49
C ALA A 35 -5.07 -11.08 -15.13
N ASN A 36 -5.47 -10.43 -14.04
CA ASN A 36 -5.14 -10.89 -12.69
C ASN A 36 -5.76 -12.26 -12.34
N LEU A 37 -6.99 -12.54 -12.80
CA LEU A 37 -7.61 -13.86 -12.65
C LEU A 37 -6.85 -14.95 -13.40
N SER A 38 -6.40 -14.65 -14.63
CA SER A 38 -5.62 -15.57 -15.46
C SER A 38 -4.24 -15.86 -14.88
N ASP A 39 -3.63 -14.84 -14.27
CA ASP A 39 -2.33 -14.93 -13.59
C ASP A 39 -2.41 -15.63 -12.22
N GLY A 40 -3.63 -15.91 -11.72
CA GLY A 40 -3.84 -16.56 -10.43
C GLY A 40 -3.60 -15.64 -9.24
N ARG A 41 -3.76 -14.33 -9.40
CA ARG A 41 -3.55 -13.33 -8.34
C ARG A 41 -4.62 -13.50 -7.26
N TYR A 42 -4.17 -13.87 -6.06
CA TYR A 42 -5.02 -14.35 -4.97
C TYR A 42 -6.22 -13.44 -4.65
N PHE A 43 -5.98 -12.14 -4.47
CA PHE A 43 -7.05 -11.15 -4.27
C PHE A 43 -8.21 -11.25 -5.27
N PHE A 44 -7.92 -11.49 -6.55
CA PHE A 44 -8.95 -11.59 -7.59
C PHE A 44 -9.60 -12.98 -7.62
N LEU A 45 -8.86 -14.03 -7.27
CA LEU A 45 -9.40 -15.36 -7.08
C LEU A 45 -10.49 -15.37 -5.99
N ASP A 46 -10.23 -14.71 -4.85
CA ASP A 46 -11.19 -14.59 -3.76
C ASP A 46 -12.43 -13.80 -4.16
N ILE A 47 -12.26 -12.72 -4.93
CA ILE A 47 -13.41 -11.97 -5.47
C ILE A 47 -14.31 -12.88 -6.31
N LYS A 48 -13.74 -13.74 -7.15
CA LYS A 48 -14.54 -14.65 -7.98
C LYS A 48 -15.12 -15.83 -7.19
N ARG A 49 -14.41 -16.32 -6.16
CA ARG A 49 -14.84 -17.47 -5.32
C ARG A 49 -15.87 -17.09 -4.26
N GLU A 50 -15.65 -15.97 -3.58
CA GLU A 50 -16.41 -15.57 -2.38
C GLU A 50 -17.26 -14.32 -2.60
N GLY A 51 -16.96 -13.54 -3.64
CA GLY A 51 -17.67 -12.32 -3.94
C GLY A 51 -19.16 -12.56 -4.22
N ARG A 52 -19.99 -11.62 -3.76
CA ARG A 52 -21.43 -11.63 -4.05
C ARG A 52 -21.72 -10.63 -5.16
N LEU A 53 -22.27 -11.13 -6.27
CA LEU A 53 -22.70 -10.28 -7.38
C LEU A 53 -23.85 -9.37 -6.93
N LEU A 54 -23.59 -8.06 -6.88
CA LEU A 54 -24.61 -7.06 -6.53
C LEU A 54 -25.33 -6.51 -7.76
N TYR A 55 -24.63 -6.43 -8.89
CA TYR A 55 -25.14 -5.89 -10.14
C TYR A 55 -24.33 -6.44 -11.33
N ASP A 56 -25.01 -6.76 -12.43
CA ASP A 56 -24.41 -7.13 -13.70
C ASP A 56 -25.11 -6.41 -14.85
N ALA A 57 -24.34 -5.76 -15.71
CA ALA A 57 -24.83 -5.10 -16.92
C ALA A 57 -24.94 -6.06 -18.13
N GLY A 58 -24.43 -7.29 -18.01
CA GLY A 58 -24.44 -8.32 -19.06
C GLY A 58 -23.49 -8.03 -20.22
N ARG A 59 -22.45 -7.21 -20.00
CA ARG A 59 -21.53 -6.73 -21.06
C ARG A 59 -20.14 -7.38 -21.02
N VAL A 60 -19.84 -8.09 -19.95
CA VAL A 60 -18.50 -8.61 -19.65
C VAL A 60 -18.58 -9.98 -19.02
N GLU A 61 -17.53 -10.77 -19.18
CA GLU A 61 -17.38 -12.09 -18.57
C GLU A 61 -16.05 -12.17 -17.82
N LEU A 62 -16.07 -12.77 -16.64
CA LEU A 62 -14.87 -12.95 -15.81
C LEU A 62 -14.10 -14.19 -16.24
N ALA A 63 -12.80 -14.04 -16.49
CA ALA A 63 -11.90 -15.14 -16.85
C ALA A 63 -11.92 -16.27 -15.81
N GLU A 64 -11.79 -17.52 -16.25
CA GLU A 64 -11.71 -18.66 -15.35
C GLU A 64 -10.44 -18.60 -14.49
N PRO A 65 -10.56 -18.77 -13.16
CA PRO A 65 -9.42 -18.69 -12.27
C PRO A 65 -8.48 -19.86 -12.50
N ARG A 66 -7.17 -19.60 -12.54
CA ARG A 66 -6.15 -20.65 -12.51
C ARG A 66 -5.68 -20.87 -11.07
N GLU A 67 -5.61 -22.13 -10.64
CA GLU A 67 -4.97 -22.48 -9.38
C GLU A 67 -3.45 -22.49 -9.54
N LEU A 68 -2.75 -21.78 -8.65
CA LEU A 68 -1.30 -21.75 -8.60
C LEU A 68 -0.77 -22.87 -7.71
N THR A 69 0.34 -23.48 -8.12
CA THR A 69 1.13 -24.30 -7.21
C THR A 69 1.80 -23.41 -6.14
N PRO A 70 2.14 -23.95 -4.95
CA PRO A 70 2.86 -23.19 -3.92
C PRO A 70 4.15 -22.52 -4.44
N VAL A 71 4.86 -23.20 -5.35
CA VAL A 71 6.09 -22.68 -5.97
C VAL A 71 5.81 -21.50 -6.90
N GLU A 72 4.76 -21.57 -7.72
CA GLU A 72 4.37 -20.45 -8.59
C GLU A 72 3.89 -19.25 -7.77
N ALA A 73 3.07 -19.49 -6.75
CA ALA A 73 2.59 -18.44 -5.86
C ALA A 73 3.74 -17.76 -5.12
N GLN A 74 4.66 -18.56 -4.56
CA GLN A 74 5.87 -18.05 -3.90
C GLN A 74 6.69 -17.18 -4.83
N ARG A 75 6.91 -17.61 -6.08
CA ARG A 75 7.66 -16.83 -7.06
C ARG A 75 7.00 -15.47 -7.34
N ILE A 76 5.68 -15.45 -7.53
CA ILE A 76 4.94 -14.20 -7.81
C ILE A 76 5.09 -13.21 -6.66
N VAL A 77 4.89 -13.63 -5.42
CA VAL A 77 5.01 -12.72 -4.27
C VAL A 77 6.47 -12.34 -3.98
N GLN A 78 7.43 -13.21 -4.30
CA GLN A 78 8.86 -12.91 -4.20
C GLN A 78 9.26 -11.83 -5.21
N ASP A 79 8.78 -11.92 -6.45
CA ASP A 79 9.03 -10.91 -7.48
C ASP A 79 8.43 -9.55 -7.08
N ASP A 80 7.18 -9.54 -6.58
CA ASP A 80 6.55 -8.32 -6.08
C ASP A 80 7.33 -7.74 -4.87
N PHE A 81 7.77 -8.57 -3.94
CA PHE A 81 8.57 -8.15 -2.79
C PHE A 81 9.89 -7.54 -3.23
N ASP A 82 10.62 -8.20 -4.13
CA ASP A 82 11.91 -7.72 -4.59
C ASP A 82 11.77 -6.37 -5.31
N GLU A 83 10.72 -6.16 -6.10
CA GLU A 83 10.47 -4.86 -6.72
C GLU A 83 10.22 -3.76 -5.67
N TRP A 84 9.19 -3.95 -4.83
CA TRP A 84 8.69 -2.89 -3.96
C TRP A 84 9.55 -2.67 -2.72
N TYR A 85 10.12 -3.73 -2.16
CA TYR A 85 11.04 -3.60 -1.03
C TYR A 85 12.37 -2.96 -1.47
N GLN A 86 12.91 -3.31 -2.64
CA GLN A 86 14.10 -2.62 -3.16
C GLN A 86 13.81 -1.14 -3.43
N ALA A 87 12.64 -0.82 -4.02
CA ALA A 87 12.23 0.57 -4.20
C ALA A 87 12.19 1.32 -2.85
N SER A 88 11.60 0.71 -1.81
CA SER A 88 11.55 1.31 -0.46
C SER A 88 12.94 1.66 0.08
N ARG A 89 13.92 0.75 -0.11
CA ARG A 89 15.31 0.95 0.31
C ARG A 89 16.01 2.02 -0.51
N GLN A 90 15.78 2.06 -1.82
CA GLN A 90 16.36 3.07 -2.70
C GLN A 90 15.84 4.47 -2.36
N PHE A 91 14.53 4.60 -2.10
CA PHE A 91 13.96 5.86 -1.63
C PHE A 91 14.50 6.26 -0.25
N TYR A 92 14.70 5.31 0.67
CA TYR A 92 15.32 5.63 1.96
C TYR A 92 16.76 6.14 1.81
N ARG A 93 17.57 5.54 0.93
CA ARG A 93 18.90 6.06 0.59
C ARG A 93 18.83 7.46 -0.04
N GLY A 94 17.84 7.70 -0.91
CA GLY A 94 17.57 9.02 -1.46
C GLY A 94 17.25 10.05 -0.39
N PHE A 95 16.45 9.67 0.62
CA PHE A 95 16.18 10.49 1.79
C PHE A 95 17.48 10.85 2.53
N GLU A 96 18.35 9.88 2.82
CA GLU A 96 19.62 10.11 3.51
C GLU A 96 20.52 11.08 2.74
N PHE A 97 20.59 10.93 1.41
CA PHE A 97 21.33 11.83 0.54
C PHE A 97 20.80 13.27 0.61
N PHE A 98 19.50 13.48 0.43
CA PHE A 98 18.92 14.84 0.46
C PHE A 98 18.97 15.46 1.85
N LEU A 99 18.95 14.65 2.92
CA LEU A 99 19.16 15.14 4.27
C LEU A 99 20.58 15.69 4.45
N GLN A 100 21.60 15.00 3.93
CA GLN A 100 23.00 15.46 3.97
C GLN A 100 23.20 16.76 3.17
N ASP A 101 22.46 16.92 2.06
CA ASP A 101 22.46 18.15 1.24
C ASP A 101 21.62 19.29 1.85
N ASN A 102 21.06 19.09 3.05
CA ASN A 102 20.11 20.01 3.71
C ASN A 102 18.83 20.32 2.88
N ASP A 103 18.52 19.52 1.87
CA ASP A 103 17.28 19.62 1.10
C ASP A 103 16.15 18.85 1.82
N LEU A 104 15.65 19.43 2.91
CA LEU A 104 14.60 18.81 3.73
C LEU A 104 13.31 18.52 2.94
N ARG A 105 13.05 19.29 1.89
CA ARG A 105 11.87 19.12 1.03
C ARG A 105 11.99 17.85 0.19
N ARG A 106 13.13 17.62 -0.46
CA ARG A 106 13.36 16.36 -1.18
C ARG A 106 13.58 15.19 -0.23
N ALA A 107 14.15 15.42 0.95
CA ALA A 107 14.30 14.40 1.97
C ALA A 107 12.93 13.84 2.40
N ILE A 108 11.98 14.69 2.81
CA ILE A 108 10.65 14.21 3.24
C ILE A 108 9.86 13.56 2.10
N PHE A 109 10.04 14.01 0.86
CA PHE A 109 9.44 13.38 -0.32
C PHE A 109 9.93 11.94 -0.48
N ASN A 110 11.24 11.72 -0.41
CA ASN A 110 11.82 10.38 -0.51
C ASN A 110 11.43 9.50 0.69
N LEU A 111 11.32 10.10 1.89
CA LEU A 111 10.85 9.38 3.07
C LEU A 111 9.39 8.92 2.94
N ASN A 112 8.53 9.73 2.32
CA ASN A 112 7.17 9.34 1.95
C ASN A 112 7.18 8.18 0.94
N GLN A 113 7.97 8.26 -0.13
CA GLN A 113 8.03 7.20 -1.14
C GLN A 113 8.59 5.88 -0.59
N ALA A 114 9.55 5.94 0.34
CA ALA A 114 10.04 4.77 1.07
C ALA A 114 8.91 4.12 1.88
N THR A 115 8.08 4.94 2.54
CA THR A 115 6.95 4.48 3.35
C THR A 115 5.85 3.85 2.49
N GLU A 116 5.49 4.50 1.38
CA GLU A 116 4.51 3.99 0.42
C GLU A 116 4.94 2.64 -0.16
N SER A 117 6.20 2.54 -0.59
CA SER A 117 6.74 1.33 -1.20
C SER A 117 6.80 0.17 -0.20
N ALA A 118 7.16 0.45 1.06
CA ALA A 118 7.13 -0.55 2.12
C ALA A 118 5.72 -1.08 2.38
N TYR A 119 4.71 -0.20 2.49
CA TYR A 119 3.32 -0.66 2.62
C TYR A 119 2.83 -1.46 1.42
N LYS A 120 3.20 -1.05 0.20
CA LYS A 120 2.82 -1.80 -1.01
C LYS A 120 3.48 -3.19 -1.07
N ALA A 121 4.73 -3.32 -0.65
CA ALA A 121 5.40 -4.62 -0.53
C ALA A 121 4.63 -5.55 0.41
N ILE A 122 4.22 -5.06 1.60
CA ILE A 122 3.40 -5.83 2.54
C ILE A 122 2.07 -6.26 1.88
N LEU A 123 1.33 -5.31 1.28
CA LEU A 123 0.04 -5.63 0.68
C LEU A 123 0.16 -6.65 -0.47
N LEU A 124 1.18 -6.54 -1.32
CA LEU A 124 1.40 -7.48 -2.41
C LEU A 124 1.78 -8.87 -1.91
N VAL A 125 2.65 -8.97 -0.91
CA VAL A 125 3.05 -10.29 -0.37
C VAL A 125 1.87 -10.99 0.30
N PHE A 126 1.10 -10.27 1.11
CA PHE A 126 0.01 -10.87 1.89
C PHE A 126 -1.31 -11.03 1.12
N THR A 127 -1.52 -10.28 0.03
CA THR A 127 -2.81 -10.29 -0.69
C THR A 127 -2.69 -10.47 -2.20
N SER A 128 -1.48 -10.42 -2.77
CA SER A 128 -1.25 -10.30 -4.21
C SER A 128 -1.92 -9.06 -4.84
N TYR A 129 -2.18 -8.03 -4.04
CA TYR A 129 -2.83 -6.80 -4.50
C TYR A 129 -2.28 -5.55 -3.80
N ALA A 130 -1.85 -4.58 -4.61
CA ALA A 130 -1.64 -3.21 -4.18
C ALA A 130 -2.53 -2.25 -4.98
N PRO A 131 -3.29 -1.38 -4.31
CA PRO A 131 -4.13 -0.41 -4.98
C PRO A 131 -3.29 0.74 -5.56
N HIS A 132 -3.83 1.36 -6.61
CA HIS A 132 -3.36 2.64 -7.15
C HIS A 132 -3.75 3.80 -6.22
N GLU A 133 -3.24 3.76 -5.00
CA GLU A 133 -3.43 4.74 -3.93
C GLU A 133 -2.05 5.11 -3.36
N HIS A 134 -1.89 6.37 -2.96
CA HIS A 134 -0.63 6.93 -2.43
C HIS A 134 -0.80 7.49 -1.02
N LEU A 135 -2.04 7.58 -0.51
CA LEU A 135 -2.30 8.02 0.86
C LEU A 135 -1.75 7.01 1.87
N LEU A 136 -0.75 7.43 2.65
CA LEU A 136 -0.06 6.59 3.62
C LEU A 136 -0.97 6.16 4.76
N GLU A 137 -1.91 7.00 5.19
CA GLU A 137 -2.92 6.59 6.19
C GLU A 137 -3.72 5.39 5.68
N TRP A 138 -4.18 5.45 4.43
CA TRP A 138 -5.02 4.41 3.85
C TRP A 138 -4.26 3.10 3.62
N LEU A 139 -2.99 3.19 3.19
CA LEU A 139 -2.10 2.05 2.99
C LEU A 139 -1.70 1.44 4.34
N GLY A 140 -1.30 2.28 5.30
CA GLY A 140 -0.89 1.87 6.64
C GLY A 140 -2.00 1.15 7.40
N GLU A 141 -3.25 1.61 7.30
CA GLU A 141 -4.40 0.92 7.92
C GLU A 141 -4.61 -0.50 7.41
N ARG A 142 -4.27 -0.77 6.14
CA ARG A 142 -4.38 -2.12 5.56
C ARG A 142 -3.17 -2.98 5.86
N ALA A 143 -1.98 -2.40 5.74
CA ALA A 143 -0.75 -3.09 6.08
C ALA A 143 -0.75 -3.51 7.57
N ALA A 144 -1.40 -2.74 8.44
CA ALA A 144 -1.56 -3.04 9.86
C ALA A 144 -2.34 -4.34 10.14
N LEU A 145 -3.09 -4.88 9.18
CA LEU A 145 -3.75 -6.19 9.32
C LEU A 145 -2.73 -7.34 9.36
N TYR A 146 -1.53 -7.11 8.84
CA TYR A 146 -0.48 -8.13 8.67
C TYR A 146 0.73 -7.92 9.60
N GLY A 147 0.71 -6.88 10.42
CA GLY A 147 1.77 -6.64 11.40
C GLY A 147 1.76 -5.24 12.01
N PRO A 148 2.64 -4.97 12.99
CA PRO A 148 2.68 -3.72 13.77
C PRO A 148 3.42 -2.60 13.00
N VAL A 149 2.93 -2.27 11.81
CA VAL A 149 3.63 -1.40 10.83
C VAL A 149 3.02 -0.01 10.68
N TYR A 150 1.97 0.30 11.44
CA TYR A 150 1.28 1.60 11.33
C TYR A 150 1.19 2.36 12.64
N ARG A 151 0.14 2.16 13.45
CA ARG A 151 -0.12 3.00 14.64
C ARG A 151 0.93 2.76 15.74
N GLU A 152 1.58 1.60 15.73
CA GLU A 152 2.68 1.22 16.60
C GLU A 152 3.95 2.03 16.28
N LEU A 153 4.23 2.25 14.99
CA LEU A 153 5.40 3.02 14.54
C LEU A 153 5.12 4.52 14.51
N PHE A 154 3.92 4.89 14.09
CA PHE A 154 3.44 6.26 13.95
C PHE A 154 2.27 6.48 14.92
N PRO A 155 2.54 6.56 16.24
CA PRO A 155 1.51 6.89 17.20
C PRO A 155 0.97 8.27 16.85
N GLN A 156 -0.36 8.42 16.90
CA GLN A 156 -1.06 9.65 16.57
C GLN A 156 -1.94 10.06 17.75
N LEU A 157 -1.40 9.91 18.96
CA LEU A 157 -2.12 10.13 20.22
C LEU A 157 -2.27 11.63 20.49
N GLY A 158 -1.23 12.40 20.18
CA GLY A 158 -1.22 13.86 20.29
C GLY A 158 -1.29 14.60 18.96
N GLU A 159 -1.75 15.85 19.00
CA GLU A 159 -1.82 16.73 17.82
C GLU A 159 -0.47 16.93 17.12
N LYS A 160 0.63 16.94 17.88
CA LYS A 160 1.99 17.04 17.30
C LYS A 160 2.33 15.82 16.45
N GLU A 161 1.94 14.63 16.88
CA GLU A 161 2.26 13.39 16.19
C GLU A 161 1.40 13.20 14.95
N LYS A 162 0.09 13.51 15.05
CA LYS A 162 -0.82 13.59 13.91
C LYS A 162 -0.28 14.51 12.82
N LYS A 163 0.12 15.73 13.19
CA LYS A 163 0.67 16.71 12.23
C LYS A 163 1.94 16.20 11.54
N ARG A 164 2.80 15.45 12.24
CA ARG A 164 4.01 14.86 11.63
C ARG A 164 3.68 13.75 10.66
N PHE A 165 2.74 12.87 11.00
CA PHE A 165 2.29 11.86 10.06
C PHE A 165 1.58 12.48 8.85
N GLU A 166 0.71 13.47 9.07
CA GLU A 166 0.09 14.24 7.98
C GLU A 166 1.12 14.95 7.09
N LEU A 167 2.21 15.46 7.67
CA LEU A 167 3.31 16.05 6.90
C LEU A 167 3.94 14.99 5.98
N LEU A 168 4.24 13.81 6.51
CA LEU A 168 4.77 12.69 5.74
C LEU A 168 3.81 12.28 4.62
N ASP A 169 2.53 12.10 4.92
CA ASP A 169 1.49 11.71 3.96
C ASP A 169 1.32 12.74 2.83
N LYS A 170 1.25 14.02 3.20
CA LYS A 170 1.09 15.13 2.23
C LYS A 170 2.37 15.41 1.43
N ALA A 171 3.52 14.85 1.79
CA ALA A 171 4.79 15.14 1.12
C ALA A 171 4.81 14.72 -0.36
N TYR A 172 4.09 13.67 -0.74
CA TYR A 172 3.99 13.22 -2.14
C TYR A 172 3.60 14.36 -3.08
N ILE A 173 2.57 15.15 -2.74
CA ILE A 173 2.11 16.30 -3.56
C ILE A 173 2.78 17.58 -3.09
N GLY A 174 2.85 17.79 -1.77
CA GLY A 174 3.29 19.02 -1.16
C GLY A 174 4.73 19.40 -1.52
N ALA A 175 5.65 18.44 -1.44
CA ALA A 175 7.07 18.69 -1.68
C ALA A 175 7.39 19.01 -3.16
N ARG A 176 6.53 18.63 -4.11
CA ARG A 176 6.74 18.86 -5.54
C ARG A 176 6.06 20.14 -6.05
N TYR A 177 4.83 20.39 -5.62
CA TYR A 177 3.97 21.38 -6.27
C TYR A 177 3.65 22.60 -5.42
N LYS A 178 3.78 22.53 -4.09
CA LYS A 178 3.49 23.70 -3.24
C LYS A 178 4.72 24.60 -3.16
N LYS A 179 4.52 25.89 -3.49
CA LYS A 179 5.57 26.93 -3.33
C LYS A 179 6.16 26.92 -1.92
N ALA A 180 5.29 26.83 -0.92
CA ALA A 180 5.65 26.63 0.48
C ALA A 180 5.16 25.27 0.97
N PHE A 181 6.11 24.41 1.32
CA PHE A 181 5.89 23.17 2.06
C PHE A 181 6.91 23.13 3.20
N PRO A 182 6.56 23.67 4.38
CA PRO A 182 7.50 23.78 5.49
C PRO A 182 7.79 22.40 6.07
N VAL A 183 9.08 22.09 6.19
CA VAL A 183 9.60 20.87 6.80
C VAL A 183 10.68 21.32 7.77
N PHE A 184 10.59 20.92 9.03
CA PHE A 184 11.56 21.29 10.04
C PHE A 184 12.46 20.09 10.39
N PRO A 185 13.72 20.31 10.81
CA PRO A 185 14.61 19.23 11.23
C PRO A 185 13.97 18.29 12.26
N GLY A 186 13.26 18.86 13.25
CA GLY A 186 12.57 18.07 14.28
C GLY A 186 11.37 17.24 13.80
N ASP A 187 10.90 17.43 12.55
CA ASP A 187 9.97 16.51 11.91
C ASP A 187 10.71 15.31 11.33
N ILE A 188 11.87 15.54 10.70
CA ILE A 188 12.74 14.50 10.15
C ILE A 188 13.27 13.60 11.28
N ASP A 189 13.78 14.19 12.37
CA ASP A 189 14.29 13.45 13.52
C ASP A 189 13.24 12.51 14.13
N TYR A 190 11.96 12.88 14.02
CA TYR A 190 10.85 12.05 14.47
C TYR A 190 10.49 10.96 13.46
N LEU A 191 10.38 11.30 12.17
CA LEU A 191 9.84 10.40 11.15
C LEU A 191 10.88 9.38 10.64
N ALA A 192 12.13 9.79 10.44
CA ALA A 192 13.14 8.97 9.79
C ALA A 192 13.46 7.66 10.53
N PRO A 193 13.60 7.64 11.87
CA PRO A 193 13.80 6.38 12.61
C PRO A 193 12.60 5.43 12.51
N ARG A 194 11.38 5.98 12.43
CA ARG A 194 10.14 5.20 12.34
C ARG A 194 9.98 4.55 10.97
N VAL A 195 10.29 5.30 9.91
CA VAL A 195 10.31 4.76 8.54
C VAL A 195 11.42 3.73 8.37
N LYS A 196 12.59 3.93 8.98
CA LYS A 196 13.63 2.89 9.01
C LYS A 196 13.11 1.61 9.66
N ARG A 197 12.44 1.73 10.81
CA ARG A 197 11.85 0.58 11.50
C ARG A 197 10.74 -0.09 10.69
N LEU A 198 9.96 0.68 9.94
CA LEU A 198 8.98 0.15 8.99
C LEU A 198 9.66 -0.72 7.92
N LEU A 199 10.77 -0.28 7.34
CA LEU A 199 11.52 -1.06 6.35
C LEU A 199 12.06 -2.37 6.94
N GLU A 200 12.57 -2.34 8.17
CA GLU A 200 13.04 -3.56 8.86
C GLU A 200 11.91 -4.55 9.11
N LEU A 201 10.75 -4.07 9.62
CA LEU A 201 9.59 -4.93 9.85
C LEU A 201 8.99 -5.45 8.55
N THR A 202 8.97 -4.63 7.50
CA THR A 202 8.51 -5.04 6.16
C THR A 202 9.35 -6.21 5.66
N GLU A 203 10.67 -6.15 5.80
CA GLU A 203 11.55 -7.24 5.41
C GLU A 203 11.25 -8.53 6.17
N SER A 204 11.17 -8.46 7.49
CA SER A 204 10.94 -9.65 8.31
C SER A 204 9.58 -10.29 8.02
N LEU A 205 8.52 -9.48 7.99
CA LEU A 205 7.15 -9.96 7.78
C LEU A 205 6.98 -10.58 6.39
N CYS A 206 7.49 -9.91 5.35
CA CYS A 206 7.33 -10.40 4.00
C CYS A 206 8.16 -11.68 3.76
N ARG A 207 9.39 -11.77 4.28
CA ARG A 207 10.20 -12.99 4.13
C ARG A 207 9.54 -14.20 4.80
N GLU A 208 9.02 -14.02 6.01
CA GLU A 208 8.31 -15.08 6.73
C GLU A 208 7.08 -15.56 5.94
N GLU A 209 6.31 -14.63 5.38
CA GLU A 209 5.12 -14.97 4.60
C GLU A 209 5.44 -15.62 3.25
N ILE A 210 6.47 -15.14 2.53
CA ILE A 210 6.93 -15.77 1.28
C ILE A 210 7.38 -17.21 1.52
N GLU A 211 8.10 -17.47 2.62
CA GLU A 211 8.48 -18.82 3.00
C GLU A 211 7.27 -19.69 3.35
N ARG A 212 6.27 -19.14 4.06
CA ARG A 212 5.02 -19.82 4.37
C ARG A 212 4.26 -20.19 3.09
N ILE A 213 4.10 -19.26 2.15
CA ILE A 213 3.44 -19.49 0.86
C ILE A 213 4.14 -20.61 0.07
N GLY A 214 5.47 -20.66 0.08
CA GLY A 214 6.21 -21.73 -0.59
C GLY A 214 5.99 -23.12 0.01
N ARG A 215 5.73 -23.21 1.32
CA ARG A 215 5.47 -24.49 2.01
C ARG A 215 4.01 -24.93 1.90
N ASP A 216 3.09 -24.00 2.16
CA ASP A 216 1.69 -24.32 2.42
C ASP A 216 0.76 -23.89 1.27
N GLY A 217 1.28 -23.16 0.30
CA GLY A 217 0.49 -22.46 -0.70
C GLY A 217 -0.13 -21.18 -0.16
N VAL A 218 -0.90 -20.51 -1.03
CA VAL A 218 -1.68 -19.34 -0.60
C VAL A 218 -2.83 -19.83 0.27
N GLY A 219 -2.93 -19.31 1.50
CA GLY A 219 -4.03 -19.67 2.40
C GLY A 219 -5.29 -18.88 2.04
N PRO A 220 -6.49 -19.33 2.51
CA PRO A 220 -7.67 -18.47 2.63
C PRO A 220 -7.36 -17.21 3.48
#